data_AF-A0A7C1LYN3-F1
#
_entry.id   AF-A0A7C1LYN3-F1
#
_cell.length_a   1.000
_cell.length_b   1.000
_cell.length_c   1.000
_cell.angle_alpha   90.00
_cell.angle_beta   90.00
_cell.angle_gamma   90.00
#
_symmetry.space_group_name_H-M   'P 1'
#
loop_
_entity.id
_entity.type
_entity.pdbx_description
1 polymer ?
#
loop_
_entity_poly.entity_id
_entity_poly.type
_entity_poly.pdbx_seq_one_letter_code
_entity_poly.pdbx_strand_id
1 'polypeptide(L)'
;MKVFVADTSVIVDGRLTQFLLSLGEKVKVVIPEAVIAEIEHQANEGKAIGHTGLEELKKLREMADSDRILLEFYGGRPELWQIRRAKAGEIDHMVRETAKELNATLVTGDQVQRDIAIAKGIDVVYLTAKKEVKHRLEDFFDETTMSVHLKAGLRPIAKKGRPGEWKLVPVGDEVLTDEELEEIADDIVERARRDPESFIELDEPGATVVQLRNYRIVIAKPPFADRIEITAVRPVKKLSIEDYELSEKLLERLNDKAEGILIAGAPGEGKTTFAQALAEWYASMGKIVKTMEKPRDLQVGEEITQYTALSGRMELTGDILLLVRPDYTIFDEMRKTSDFKIYADLRLAGVGMVGVVHATKPIDAVQRFIGRVELGMIPQIVDTVLFIKAGRVAKVLTLEYLVKVPSGMKEEDLARPVIEVRDFETGELEYEIYTYGEEISVVPVKKEEKAPALRLAEKRLKQEIKKFLPDVYAEVEIVSPHKAVIYADEFDIPAIIGKKGKRITELEKKIGISIDVKSFAEREAEKPKEKLPVEVEEKKKTIVLRVSPDYAKKPLKFYGGEQYVFTATPSKKGLVKVSKSTPIGKELKRLLEAGIPIWATL
;
A
#
# COMPACT_ATOMS: atom_id res chain seq x y z
N MET A 1 40.15 52.61 5.32
CA MET A 1 39.06 52.47 6.30
C MET A 1 37.87 51.88 5.56
N LYS A 2 37.25 50.81 6.08
CA LYS A 2 36.09 50.19 5.42
C LYS A 2 34.90 51.14 5.44
N VAL A 3 34.12 51.14 4.36
CA VAL A 3 32.91 51.94 4.21
C VAL A 3 31.74 50.99 4.05
N PHE A 4 30.73 51.15 4.91
CA PHE A 4 29.51 50.36 4.89
C PHE A 4 28.34 51.26 4.52
N VAL A 5 27.50 50.80 3.59
CA VAL A 5 26.21 51.43 3.27
C VAL A 5 25.11 50.54 3.82
N ALA A 6 24.27 51.08 4.69
CA ALA A 6 23.18 50.31 5.32
C ALA A 6 21.86 50.52 4.59
N ASP A 7 21.08 49.45 4.47
CA ASP A 7 19.68 49.54 4.04
C ASP A 7 18.72 49.71 5.22
N THR A 8 17.44 49.92 4.91
CA THR A 8 16.39 50.09 5.93
C THR A 8 16.24 48.85 6.82
N SER A 9 16.39 47.64 6.26
CA SER A 9 16.15 46.38 6.96
C SER A 9 17.11 46.16 8.15
N VAL A 10 18.40 46.47 7.99
CA VAL A 10 19.39 46.26 9.07
C VAL A 10 19.36 47.36 10.13
N ILE A 11 18.84 48.53 9.78
CA ILE A 11 18.68 49.65 10.72
C ILE A 11 17.47 49.40 11.61
N VAL A 12 16.31 49.11 11.03
CA VAL A 12 15.08 48.86 11.80
C VAL A 12 15.27 47.70 12.78
N ASP A 13 15.97 46.65 12.37
CA ASP A 13 16.13 45.45 13.20
C ASP A 13 17.29 45.56 14.20
N GLY A 14 17.98 46.70 14.28
CA GLY A 14 19.15 46.93 15.16
C GLY A 14 20.36 46.03 14.85
N ARG A 15 20.30 45.23 13.78
CA ARG A 15 21.35 44.31 13.35
C ARG A 15 22.62 45.06 12.94
N LEU A 16 22.48 46.24 12.35
CA LEU A 16 23.61 47.08 12.00
C LEU A 16 24.42 47.46 13.24
N THR A 17 23.76 47.92 14.30
CA THR A 17 24.39 48.32 15.56
C THR A 17 25.16 47.15 16.19
N GLN A 18 24.56 45.95 16.22
CA GLN A 18 25.21 44.73 16.74
C GLN A 18 26.43 44.33 15.89
N PHE A 19 26.27 44.36 14.57
CA PHE A 19 27.36 44.08 13.64
C PHE A 19 28.53 45.03 13.86
N LEU A 20 28.28 46.34 13.99
CA LEU A 20 29.31 47.35 14.23
C LEU A 20 30.02 47.17 15.58
N LEU A 21 29.31 46.77 16.63
CA LEU A 21 29.92 46.45 17.93
C LEU A 21 30.82 45.21 17.88
N SER A 22 30.53 44.25 16.99
CA SER A 22 31.38 43.09 16.77
C SER A 22 32.66 43.41 15.99
N LEU A 23 32.69 44.53 15.27
CA LEU A 23 33.87 44.98 14.54
C LEU A 23 34.85 45.62 15.53
N GLY A 24 35.97 44.94 15.78
CA GLY A 24 37.07 45.48 16.59
C GLY A 24 37.87 46.61 15.92
N GLU A 25 37.32 47.25 14.89
CA GLU A 25 37.97 48.30 14.10
C GLU A 25 37.03 49.47 13.81
N LYS A 26 37.59 50.68 13.70
CA LYS A 26 36.84 51.90 13.37
C LYS A 26 36.50 51.93 11.89
N VAL A 27 35.22 52.11 11.57
CA VAL A 27 34.69 52.08 10.19
C VAL A 27 33.84 53.30 9.87
N LYS A 28 33.63 53.55 8.57
CA LYS A 28 32.72 54.57 8.08
C LYS A 28 31.37 53.94 7.76
N VAL A 29 30.30 54.46 8.35
CA VAL A 29 28.93 54.02 8.15
C VAL A 29 28.19 55.12 7.42
N VAL A 30 27.65 54.79 6.26
CA VAL A 30 26.90 55.69 5.39
C VAL A 30 25.44 55.25 5.39
N ILE A 31 24.56 56.17 5.75
CA ILE A 31 23.12 55.96 5.71
C ILE A 31 22.55 56.76 4.54
N PRO A 32 22.00 56.10 3.52
CA PRO A 32 21.41 56.81 2.40
C PRO A 32 20.23 57.69 2.83
N GLU A 33 20.13 58.91 2.28
CA GLU A 33 18.99 59.81 2.52
C GLU A 33 17.63 59.18 2.17
N ALA A 34 17.64 58.23 1.22
CA ALA A 34 16.46 57.44 0.89
C ALA A 34 15.96 56.56 2.05
N VAL A 35 16.88 55.99 2.84
CA VAL A 35 16.56 55.17 4.03
C VAL A 35 16.00 56.05 5.14
N ILE A 36 16.56 57.25 5.32
CA ILE A 36 16.04 58.24 6.27
C ILE A 36 14.62 58.67 5.92
N ALA A 37 14.38 59.00 4.65
CA ALA A 37 13.06 59.39 4.16
C ALA A 37 12.03 58.27 4.34
N GLU A 38 12.44 57.01 4.17
CA GLU A 38 11.59 55.85 4.44
C GLU A 38 11.25 55.73 5.92
N ILE A 39 12.25 55.72 6.81
CA ILE A 39 12.05 55.61 8.27
C ILE A 39 11.18 56.77 8.78
N GLU A 40 11.45 57.99 8.35
CA GLU A 40 10.67 59.19 8.69
C GLU A 40 9.22 59.06 8.24
N HIS A 41 8.99 58.56 7.01
CA HIS A 41 7.64 58.35 6.52
C HIS A 41 6.88 57.31 7.33
N GLN A 42 7.50 56.15 7.62
CA GLN A 42 6.88 55.10 8.43
C GLN A 42 6.57 55.60 9.86
N ALA A 43 7.47 56.41 10.45
CA ALA A 43 7.27 56.99 11.79
C ALA A 43 6.15 58.04 11.81
N ASN A 44 6.07 58.90 10.79
CA ASN A 44 4.98 59.88 10.65
C ASN A 44 3.62 59.22 10.42
N GLU A 45 3.59 58.04 9.81
CA GLU A 45 2.39 57.19 9.70
C GLU A 45 2.07 56.41 11.00
N GLY A 46 2.88 56.58 12.05
CA GLY A 46 2.68 55.95 13.36
C GLY A 46 3.04 54.45 13.38
N LYS A 47 3.83 53.96 12.43
CA LYS A 47 4.22 52.54 12.37
C LYS A 47 5.38 52.27 13.32
N ALA A 48 5.26 51.19 14.11
CA ALA A 48 6.28 50.76 15.08
C ALA A 48 7.68 50.64 14.45
N ILE A 49 7.77 50.06 13.25
CA ILE A 49 9.01 49.92 12.45
C ILE A 49 9.74 51.26 12.26
N GLY A 50 9.00 52.35 12.00
CA GLY A 50 9.58 53.68 11.85
C GLY A 50 10.13 54.22 13.17
N HIS A 51 9.41 54.00 14.27
CA HIS A 51 9.89 54.40 15.61
C HIS A 51 11.15 53.62 16.01
N THR A 52 11.19 52.30 15.78
CA THR A 52 12.39 51.49 16.03
C THR A 52 13.58 51.96 15.18
N GLY A 53 13.35 52.24 13.89
CA GLY A 53 14.38 52.81 13.01
C GLY A 53 14.94 54.14 13.54
N LEU A 54 14.09 55.04 14.05
CA LEU A 54 14.54 56.30 14.66
C LEU A 54 15.37 56.08 15.94
N GLU A 55 15.03 55.09 16.77
CA GLU A 55 15.81 54.75 17.96
C GLU A 55 17.19 54.19 17.58
N GLU A 56 17.26 53.33 16.57
CA GLU A 56 18.54 52.79 16.08
C GLU A 56 19.43 53.87 15.45
N LEU A 57 18.85 54.83 14.72
CA LEU A 57 19.59 56.00 14.23
C LEU A 57 20.21 56.83 15.36
N LYS A 58 19.52 56.97 16.50
CA LYS A 58 20.08 57.64 17.69
C LYS A 58 21.26 56.85 18.28
N LYS A 59 21.15 55.52 18.37
CA LYS A 59 22.26 54.66 18.83
C LYS A 59 23.48 54.77 17.93
N LEU A 60 23.29 54.79 16.60
CA LEU A 60 24.38 55.01 15.65
C LEU A 60 25.03 56.38 15.86
N ARG A 61 24.25 57.41 16.19
CA ARG A 61 24.78 58.73 16.51
C ARG A 61 25.60 58.72 17.81
N GLU A 62 25.14 58.05 18.86
CA GLU A 62 25.90 57.87 20.10
C GLU A 62 27.23 57.12 19.86
N MET A 63 27.24 56.13 18.98
CA MET A 63 28.46 55.45 18.56
C MET A 63 29.42 56.37 17.80
N ALA A 64 28.91 57.31 17.01
CA ALA A 64 29.71 58.31 16.33
C ALA A 64 30.27 59.36 17.29
N ASP A 65 29.46 59.84 18.24
CA ASP A 65 29.87 60.83 19.25
C ASP A 65 30.92 60.26 20.23
N SER A 66 30.90 58.94 20.45
CA SER A 66 31.93 58.19 21.20
C SER A 66 33.14 57.76 20.36
N ASP A 67 33.28 58.29 19.15
CA ASP A 67 34.37 58.07 18.19
C ASP A 67 34.58 56.61 17.73
N ARG A 68 33.57 55.73 17.93
CA ARG A 68 33.61 54.31 17.54
C ARG A 68 33.39 54.09 16.05
N ILE A 69 32.57 54.93 15.42
CA ILE A 69 32.29 54.92 13.98
C ILE A 69 32.36 56.34 13.41
N LEU A 70 32.54 56.44 12.09
CA LEU A 70 32.31 57.69 11.36
C LEU A 70 30.96 57.59 10.63
N LEU A 71 29.97 58.36 11.10
CA LEU A 71 28.62 58.35 10.55
C LEU A 71 28.44 59.47 9.53
N GLU A 72 27.99 59.14 8.33
CA GLU A 72 27.66 60.08 7.25
C GLU A 72 26.27 59.77 6.67
N PHE A 73 25.51 60.81 6.33
CA PHE A 73 24.28 60.69 5.56
C PHE A 73 24.58 61.15 4.13
N TYR A 74 24.20 60.36 3.13
CA TYR A 74 24.64 60.56 1.75
C TYR A 74 23.52 60.27 0.73
N GLY A 75 23.57 60.94 -0.41
CA GLY A 75 22.65 60.72 -1.52
C GLY A 75 21.53 61.76 -1.63
N GLY A 76 20.63 61.54 -2.58
CA GLY A 76 19.47 62.42 -2.81
C GLY A 76 18.25 61.98 -2.00
N ARG A 77 17.48 62.97 -1.50
CA ARG A 77 16.19 62.70 -0.86
C ARG A 77 15.16 62.29 -1.93
N PRO A 78 14.48 61.14 -1.80
CA PRO A 78 13.49 60.70 -2.77
C PRO A 78 12.24 61.59 -2.76
N GLU A 79 11.56 61.64 -3.91
CA GLU A 79 10.29 62.36 -4.04
C GLU A 79 9.15 61.67 -3.30
N LEU A 80 8.16 62.43 -2.84
CA LEU A 80 7.01 61.92 -2.06
C LEU A 80 6.25 60.76 -2.72
N TRP A 81 6.21 60.71 -4.05
CA TRP A 81 5.57 59.60 -4.78
C TRP A 81 6.41 58.32 -4.78
N GLN A 82 7.74 58.42 -4.73
CA GLN A 82 8.66 57.28 -4.60
C GLN A 82 8.58 56.68 -3.19
N ILE A 83 8.34 57.53 -2.20
CA ILE A 83 8.10 57.15 -0.80
C ILE A 83 6.72 56.48 -0.64
N ARG A 84 5.65 57.06 -1.22
CA ARG A 84 4.26 56.53 -1.10
C ARG A 84 3.97 55.29 -1.95
N ARG A 85 4.65 55.11 -3.08
CA ARG A 85 4.51 53.92 -3.97
C ARG A 85 5.54 52.84 -3.65
N ALA A 86 5.99 52.71 -2.40
CA ALA A 86 6.95 51.70 -1.94
C ALA A 86 6.45 50.25 -2.12
N LYS A 87 6.32 49.80 -3.36
CA LYS A 87 6.46 48.40 -3.75
C LYS A 87 7.92 48.20 -4.16
N ALA A 88 8.73 48.00 -3.12
CA ALA A 88 9.84 47.04 -3.05
C ALA A 88 11.08 47.19 -3.97
N GLY A 89 11.36 48.34 -4.61
CA GLY A 89 12.53 48.40 -5.50
C GLY A 89 13.30 49.71 -5.62
N GLU A 90 12.64 50.87 -5.56
CA GLU A 90 13.28 52.16 -5.85
C GLU A 90 14.23 52.62 -4.75
N ILE A 91 13.83 52.50 -3.48
CA ILE A 91 14.70 52.84 -2.34
C ILE A 91 15.90 51.90 -2.31
N ASP A 92 15.65 50.59 -2.44
CA ASP A 92 16.69 49.57 -2.55
C ASP A 92 17.65 49.82 -3.71
N HIS A 93 17.14 50.36 -4.83
CA HIS A 93 17.95 50.80 -5.95
C HIS A 93 18.87 51.96 -5.57
N MET A 94 18.34 53.01 -4.94
CA MET A 94 19.13 54.16 -4.47
C MET A 94 20.20 53.76 -3.45
N VAL A 95 19.90 52.81 -2.56
CA VAL A 95 20.87 52.25 -1.60
C VAL A 95 22.01 51.54 -2.34
N ARG A 96 21.69 50.70 -3.33
CA ARG A 96 22.72 50.01 -4.15
C ARG A 96 23.56 50.97 -4.98
N GLU A 97 22.95 52.00 -5.58
CA GLU A 97 23.70 53.01 -6.33
C GLU A 97 24.62 53.80 -5.39
N THR A 98 24.17 54.13 -4.17
CA THR A 98 25.02 54.76 -3.14
C THR A 98 26.22 53.86 -2.77
N ALA A 99 26.00 52.57 -2.56
CA ALA A 99 27.08 51.61 -2.28
C ALA A 99 28.09 51.54 -3.44
N LYS A 100 27.59 51.55 -4.68
CA LYS A 100 28.43 51.51 -5.88
C LYS A 100 29.23 52.80 -6.09
N GLU A 101 28.61 53.97 -5.95
CA GLU A 101 29.27 55.27 -6.10
C GLU A 101 30.42 55.47 -5.10
N LEU A 102 30.21 55.02 -3.86
CA LEU A 102 31.19 55.14 -2.79
C LEU A 102 32.19 53.99 -2.73
N ASN A 103 32.09 53.01 -3.64
CA ASN A 103 32.84 51.76 -3.61
C ASN A 103 32.81 51.10 -2.21
N ALA A 104 31.62 51.07 -1.63
CA ALA A 104 31.33 50.64 -0.27
C ALA A 104 30.66 49.27 -0.23
N THR A 105 30.76 48.59 0.91
CA THR A 105 30.11 47.31 1.14
C THR A 105 28.67 47.54 1.60
N LEU A 106 27.70 46.98 0.89
CA LEU A 106 26.29 47.02 1.26
C LEU A 106 26.02 46.09 2.45
N VAL A 107 25.41 46.61 3.51
CA VAL A 107 24.96 45.82 4.66
C VAL A 107 23.44 45.71 4.59
N THR A 108 22.94 44.49 4.40
CA THR A 108 21.52 44.22 4.19
C THR A 108 21.06 42.98 4.94
N GLY A 109 19.81 43.00 5.40
CA GLY A 109 19.10 41.89 5.98
C GLY A 109 18.09 41.28 5.00
N ASP A 110 17.93 41.88 3.81
CA ASP A 110 17.04 41.45 2.75
C ASP A 110 17.78 40.57 1.73
N GLN A 111 17.21 39.39 1.45
CA GLN A 111 17.82 38.40 0.57
C GLN A 111 17.84 38.85 -0.90
N VAL A 112 16.78 39.51 -1.35
CA VAL A 112 16.64 39.99 -2.74
C VAL A 112 17.65 41.12 -2.99
N GLN A 113 17.80 42.02 -2.03
CA GLN A 113 18.76 43.11 -2.04
C GLN A 113 20.20 42.59 -2.13
N ARG A 114 20.54 41.55 -1.35
CA ARG A 114 21.83 40.84 -1.43
C ARG A 114 22.07 40.27 -2.83
N ASP A 115 21.13 39.49 -3.35
CA ASP A 115 21.31 38.76 -4.61
C ASP A 115 21.46 39.72 -5.80
N ILE A 116 20.70 40.83 -5.81
CA ILE A 116 20.84 41.88 -6.83
C ILE A 116 22.18 42.61 -6.71
N ALA A 117 22.64 42.91 -5.49
CA ALA A 117 23.91 43.58 -5.27
C ALA A 117 25.11 42.73 -5.73
N ILE A 118 25.10 41.42 -5.43
CA ILE A 118 26.09 40.46 -5.96
C ILE A 118 26.07 40.45 -7.49
N ALA A 119 24.88 40.39 -8.11
CA ALA A 119 24.74 40.43 -9.57
C ALA A 119 25.25 41.74 -10.19
N LYS A 120 25.15 42.86 -9.47
CA LYS A 120 25.69 44.18 -9.87
C LYS A 120 27.19 44.35 -9.57
N GLY A 121 27.86 43.36 -8.97
CA GLY A 121 29.27 43.44 -8.58
C GLY A 121 29.54 44.37 -7.39
N ILE A 122 28.56 44.54 -6.50
CA ILE A 122 28.68 45.32 -5.26
C ILE A 122 29.05 44.34 -4.14
N ASP A 123 30.03 44.68 -3.31
CA ASP A 123 30.37 43.88 -2.13
C ASP A 123 29.23 43.92 -1.11
N VAL A 124 28.86 42.77 -0.53
CA VAL A 124 27.72 42.66 0.38
C VAL A 124 28.08 41.91 1.67
N VAL A 125 27.66 42.47 2.79
CA VAL A 125 27.51 41.78 4.08
C VAL A 125 26.03 41.50 4.31
N TYR A 126 25.67 40.22 4.25
CA TYR A 126 24.31 39.79 4.53
C TYR A 126 24.17 39.38 6.00
N LEU A 127 23.44 40.17 6.78
CA LEU A 127 23.19 39.89 8.19
C LEU A 127 21.95 39.00 8.31
N THR A 128 22.13 37.70 8.48
CA THR A 128 21.01 36.78 8.75
C THR A 128 20.42 37.05 10.13
N ALA A 129 19.09 36.99 10.25
CA ALA A 129 18.46 36.90 11.56
C ALA A 129 18.84 35.55 12.17
N LYS A 130 19.85 35.51 13.03
CA LYS A 130 19.99 34.38 13.95
C LYS A 130 18.95 34.57 15.05
N LYS A 131 17.71 34.15 14.78
CA LYS A 131 16.79 33.82 15.88
C LYS A 131 17.25 32.47 16.41
N GLU A 132 17.93 32.47 17.56
CA GLU A 132 17.93 31.27 18.39
C GLU A 132 16.49 31.10 18.87
N VAL A 133 15.75 30.20 18.22
CA VAL A 133 14.37 29.88 18.61
C VAL A 133 14.43 29.32 20.03
N LYS A 134 13.72 29.93 20.98
CA LYS A 134 13.71 29.52 22.40
C LYS A 134 13.27 28.05 22.55
N HIS A 135 12.32 27.62 21.71
CA HIS A 135 11.83 26.25 21.62
C HIS A 135 11.70 25.83 20.17
N ARG A 136 12.24 24.66 19.81
CA ARG A 136 11.94 24.02 18.53
C ARG A 136 10.70 23.16 18.65
N LEU A 137 10.02 22.93 17.53
CA LEU A 137 8.87 22.03 17.50
C LEU A 137 9.22 20.63 18.05
N GLU A 138 10.40 20.15 17.69
CA GLU A 138 10.92 18.85 18.08
C GLU A 138 11.07 18.69 19.60
N ASP A 139 11.26 19.78 20.35
CA ASP A 139 11.43 19.75 21.81
C ASP A 139 10.16 19.24 22.53
N PHE A 140 9.00 19.31 21.87
CA PHE A 140 7.73 18.84 22.41
C PHE A 140 7.42 17.36 22.07
N PHE A 141 8.29 16.68 21.32
CA PHE A 141 8.12 15.29 20.91
C PHE A 141 9.05 14.33 21.64
N ASP A 142 8.50 13.23 22.17
CA ASP A 142 9.27 12.05 22.59
C ASP A 142 9.03 10.87 21.64
N GLU A 143 9.55 9.68 21.96
CA GLU A 143 9.39 8.47 21.13
C GLU A 143 7.92 8.00 21.00
N THR A 144 7.08 8.32 21.98
CA THR A 144 5.68 7.89 22.09
C THR A 144 4.67 8.98 21.72
N THR A 145 5.13 10.20 21.49
CA THR A 145 4.29 11.33 21.07
C THR A 145 3.82 11.14 19.63
N MET A 146 2.50 11.00 19.47
CA MET A 146 1.84 10.91 18.17
C MET A 146 1.60 12.29 17.57
N SER A 147 1.17 13.25 18.40
CA SER A 147 0.93 14.63 17.98
C SER A 147 1.13 15.60 19.13
N VAL A 148 1.49 16.82 18.77
CA VAL A 148 1.62 17.96 19.69
C VAL A 148 0.64 19.04 19.23
N HIS A 149 0.00 19.68 20.18
CA HIS A 149 -0.92 20.79 19.97
C HIS A 149 -0.47 21.96 20.85
N LEU A 150 -0.08 23.04 20.19
CA LEU A 150 0.42 24.27 20.79
C LEU A 150 -0.60 25.36 20.48
N LYS A 151 -1.14 26.04 21.50
CA LYS A 151 -2.12 27.12 21.31
C LYS A 151 -1.81 28.26 22.29
N ALA A 152 -1.83 29.49 21.79
CA ALA A 152 -1.53 30.66 22.60
C ALA A 152 -2.51 30.79 23.78
N GLY A 153 -1.98 31.10 24.95
CA GLY A 153 -2.73 31.16 26.21
C GLY A 153 -2.96 29.79 26.88
N LEU A 154 -2.45 28.70 26.32
CA LEU A 154 -2.51 27.35 26.91
C LEU A 154 -1.12 26.74 27.09
N ARG A 155 -1.04 25.74 27.96
CA ARG A 155 0.15 24.88 28.06
C ARG A 155 0.23 23.96 26.84
N PRO A 156 1.43 23.61 26.37
CA PRO A 156 1.58 22.67 25.26
C PRO A 156 1.08 21.28 25.68
N ILE A 157 0.27 20.65 24.82
CA ILE A 157 -0.27 19.31 25.07
C ILE A 157 0.14 18.35 23.96
N ALA A 158 0.38 17.10 24.33
CA ALA A 158 0.70 16.04 23.39
C ALA A 158 -0.23 14.85 23.56
N LYS A 159 -0.55 14.21 22.43
CA LYS A 159 -1.22 12.91 22.38
C LYS A 159 -0.14 11.82 22.38
N LYS A 160 -0.03 11.09 23.50
CA LYS A 160 0.97 10.01 23.68
C LYS A 160 0.31 8.64 23.66
N GLY A 161 0.90 7.70 22.93
CA GLY A 161 0.43 6.31 22.85
C GLY A 161 0.49 5.73 21.44
N ARG A 162 -0.49 4.88 21.12
CA ARG A 162 -0.64 4.21 19.81
C ARG A 162 -2.02 4.51 19.21
N PRO A 163 -2.21 4.36 17.90
CA PRO A 163 -3.55 4.42 17.32
C PRO A 163 -4.51 3.47 18.06
N GLY A 164 -5.65 4.00 18.53
CA GLY A 164 -6.63 3.27 19.34
C GLY A 164 -6.43 3.37 20.86
N GLU A 165 -5.21 3.62 21.35
CA GLU A 165 -4.88 3.70 22.78
C GLU A 165 -3.93 4.86 23.05
N TRP A 166 -4.47 6.02 23.45
CA TRP A 166 -3.69 7.23 23.70
C TRP A 166 -4.25 8.06 24.86
N LYS A 167 -3.39 8.93 25.40
CA LYS A 167 -3.74 9.91 26.43
C LYS A 167 -3.21 11.30 26.05
N LEU A 168 -3.95 12.35 26.44
CA LEU A 168 -3.45 13.72 26.39
C LEU A 168 -2.62 14.01 27.62
N VAL A 169 -1.42 14.53 27.42
CA VAL A 169 -0.47 14.83 28.49
C VAL A 169 0.13 16.21 28.22
N PRO A 170 0.21 17.10 29.23
CA PRO A 170 1.01 18.32 29.12
C PRO A 170 2.48 17.99 28.82
N VAL A 171 3.11 18.71 27.91
CA VAL A 171 4.53 18.54 27.54
C VAL A 171 5.38 19.78 27.86
N GLY A 172 4.84 20.67 28.69
CA GLY A 172 5.50 21.85 29.20
C GLY A 172 4.67 22.46 30.34
N ASP A 173 5.37 23.11 31.27
CA ASP A 173 4.76 23.68 32.48
C ASP A 173 4.31 25.14 32.30
N GLU A 174 4.89 25.83 31.32
CA GLU A 174 4.62 27.23 31.00
C GLU A 174 3.48 27.38 29.99
N VAL A 175 2.75 28.49 30.09
CA VAL A 175 1.71 28.88 29.14
C VAL A 175 2.37 29.55 27.95
N LEU A 176 2.07 29.08 26.74
CA LEU A 176 2.63 29.64 25.51
C LEU A 176 2.04 31.01 25.20
N THR A 177 2.89 31.97 24.87
CA THR A 177 2.45 33.28 24.38
C THR A 177 2.22 33.27 22.86
N ASP A 178 1.50 34.28 22.35
CA ASP A 178 1.34 34.47 20.91
C ASP A 178 2.70 34.68 20.21
N GLU A 179 3.61 35.45 20.82
CA GLU A 179 4.98 35.69 20.32
C GLU A 179 5.81 34.39 20.24
N GLU A 180 5.79 33.55 21.28
CA GLU A 180 6.52 32.27 21.28
C GLU A 180 6.04 31.34 20.16
N LEU A 181 4.73 31.32 19.90
CA LEU A 181 4.18 30.50 18.82
C LEU A 181 4.44 31.08 17.43
N GLU A 182 4.49 32.40 17.29
CA GLU A 182 4.93 33.04 16.05
C GLU A 182 6.39 32.69 15.74
N GLU A 183 7.27 32.68 16.74
CA GLU A 183 8.66 32.25 16.57
C GLU A 183 8.78 30.79 16.11
N ILE A 184 8.02 29.87 16.73
CA ILE A 184 7.99 28.47 16.33
C ILE A 184 7.44 28.32 14.91
N ALA A 185 6.38 29.05 14.56
CA ALA A 185 5.78 29.03 13.22
C ALA A 185 6.76 29.53 12.14
N ASP A 186 7.44 30.64 12.40
CA ASP A 186 8.45 31.21 11.49
C ASP A 186 9.60 30.24 11.26
N ASP A 187 10.13 29.61 12.32
CA ASP A 187 11.18 28.59 12.23
C ASP A 187 10.74 27.40 11.36
N ILE A 188 9.53 26.89 11.57
CA ILE A 188 8.98 25.78 10.78
C ILE A 188 8.92 26.15 9.30
N VAL A 189 8.39 27.33 8.97
CA VAL A 189 8.26 27.80 7.57
C VAL A 189 9.62 28.07 6.94
N GLU A 190 10.55 28.68 7.67
CA GLU A 190 11.91 28.95 7.18
C GLU A 190 12.67 27.65 6.89
N ARG A 191 12.59 26.67 7.80
CA ARG A 191 13.21 25.35 7.62
C ARG A 191 12.57 24.60 6.46
N ALA A 192 11.25 24.62 6.33
CA ALA A 192 10.56 23.96 5.23
C ALA A 192 10.94 24.50 3.84
N ARG A 193 11.41 25.75 3.74
CA ARG A 193 11.91 26.32 2.49
C ARG A 193 13.38 25.97 2.18
N ARG A 194 14.16 25.61 3.20
CA ARG A 194 15.61 25.34 3.07
C ARG A 194 15.95 23.86 3.07
N ASP A 195 15.18 23.05 3.78
CA ASP A 195 15.38 21.63 3.92
C ASP A 195 14.81 20.91 2.69
N PRO A 196 15.63 20.16 1.93
CA PRO A 196 15.19 19.52 0.69
C PRO A 196 14.12 18.45 0.92
N GLU A 197 14.08 17.83 2.11
CA GLU A 197 13.10 16.81 2.50
C GLU A 197 11.78 17.41 3.05
N SER A 198 11.60 18.72 2.92
CA SER A 198 10.46 19.45 3.47
C SER A 198 9.80 20.34 2.41
N PHE A 199 8.49 20.55 2.52
CA PHE A 199 7.74 21.41 1.61
C PHE A 199 6.48 21.98 2.26
N ILE A 200 5.97 23.07 1.68
CA ILE A 200 4.72 23.70 2.10
C ILE A 200 3.59 23.15 1.22
N GLU A 201 2.65 22.43 1.82
CA GLU A 201 1.48 21.84 1.15
C GLU A 201 0.44 22.92 0.79
N LEU A 202 0.23 23.87 1.69
CA LEU A 202 -0.79 24.92 1.58
C LEU A 202 -0.30 26.18 2.29
N ASP A 203 -0.52 27.33 1.67
CA ASP A 203 -0.20 28.64 2.25
C ASP A 203 -1.31 29.65 1.88
N GLU A 204 -2.29 29.77 2.77
CA GLU A 204 -3.45 30.66 2.62
C GLU A 204 -3.47 31.70 3.75
N PRO A 205 -4.16 32.85 3.59
CA PRO A 205 -4.27 33.85 4.65
C PRO A 205 -4.82 33.27 5.97
N GLY A 206 -3.94 33.14 6.96
CA GLY A 206 -4.28 32.61 8.28
C GLY A 206 -4.15 31.09 8.45
N ALA A 207 -3.80 30.33 7.41
CA ALA A 207 -3.63 28.88 7.49
C ALA A 207 -2.47 28.40 6.61
N THR A 208 -1.52 27.68 7.20
CA THR A 208 -0.37 27.11 6.49
C THR A 208 -0.24 25.63 6.87
N VAL A 209 -0.05 24.76 5.88
CA VAL A 209 0.23 23.33 6.08
C VAL A 209 1.63 23.03 5.58
N VAL A 210 2.46 22.47 6.46
CA VAL A 210 3.88 22.22 6.22
C VAL A 210 4.18 20.75 6.45
N GLN A 211 4.79 20.10 5.45
CA GLN A 211 5.46 18.83 5.63
C GLN A 211 6.93 19.13 5.97
N LEU A 212 7.29 19.00 7.25
CA LEU A 212 8.65 19.22 7.74
C LEU A 212 9.26 17.87 8.10
N ARG A 213 10.06 17.30 7.19
CA ARG A 213 10.60 15.94 7.28
C ARG A 213 9.50 14.92 7.61
N ASN A 214 9.55 14.31 8.79
CA ASN A 214 8.59 13.33 9.29
C ASN A 214 7.47 13.95 10.14
N TYR A 215 7.28 15.27 10.13
CA TYR A 215 6.19 15.95 10.81
C TYR A 215 5.26 16.58 9.78
N ARG A 216 3.96 16.32 9.92
CA ARG A 216 2.94 17.09 9.21
C ARG A 216 2.39 18.13 10.16
N ILE A 217 2.51 19.40 9.79
CA ILE A 217 2.27 20.53 10.67
C ILE A 217 1.20 21.42 10.07
N VAL A 218 0.23 21.81 10.88
CA VAL A 218 -0.79 22.79 10.55
C VAL A 218 -0.60 23.99 11.46
N ILE A 219 -0.41 25.16 10.86
CA ILE A 219 -0.30 26.45 11.53
C ILE A 219 -1.56 27.24 11.19
N ALA A 220 -2.30 27.66 12.21
CA ALA A 220 -3.49 28.49 12.06
C ALA A 220 -3.33 29.77 12.88
N LYS A 221 -3.68 30.91 12.29
CA LYS A 221 -3.59 32.24 12.93
C LYS A 221 -4.74 33.15 12.49
N PRO A 222 -5.01 34.25 13.21
CA PRO A 222 -6.02 35.23 12.80
C PRO A 222 -5.77 35.73 11.37
N PRO A 223 -6.81 35.94 10.55
CA PRO A 223 -8.25 35.91 10.88
C PRO A 223 -8.92 34.52 10.80
N PHE A 224 -8.21 33.46 10.41
CA PHE A 224 -8.77 32.12 10.23
C PHE A 224 -9.04 31.42 11.58
N ALA A 225 -8.17 31.65 12.56
CA ALA A 225 -8.31 31.16 13.93
C ALA A 225 -8.50 32.31 14.93
N ASP A 226 -9.01 31.99 16.13
CA ASP A 226 -9.19 32.93 17.23
C ASP A 226 -7.85 33.41 17.84
N ARG A 227 -6.85 32.53 17.84
CA ARG A 227 -5.46 32.80 18.23
C ARG A 227 -4.53 31.92 17.40
N ILE A 228 -3.22 32.19 17.48
CA ILE A 228 -2.24 31.32 16.86
C ILE A 228 -2.25 29.92 17.51
N GLU A 229 -2.28 28.89 16.67
CA GLU A 229 -2.12 27.50 17.06
C GLU A 229 -1.28 26.72 16.05
N ILE A 230 -0.51 25.76 16.55
CA ILE A 230 0.32 24.86 15.78
C ILE A 230 -0.04 23.43 16.20
N THR A 231 -0.53 22.64 15.26
CA THR A 231 -0.73 21.20 15.44
C THR A 231 0.27 20.45 14.58
N ALA A 232 1.15 19.68 15.22
CA ALA A 232 2.10 18.83 14.53
C ALA A 232 1.78 17.36 14.80
N VAL A 233 1.68 16.56 13.76
CA VAL A 233 1.48 15.12 13.86
C VAL A 233 2.71 14.41 13.31
N ARG A 234 3.19 13.39 14.04
CA ARG A 234 4.14 12.41 13.52
C ARG A 234 3.30 11.34 12.82
N PRO A 235 3.42 11.13 11.49
CA PRO A 235 2.72 10.07 10.79
C PRO A 235 2.99 8.74 11.48
N VAL A 236 1.93 7.92 11.59
CA VAL A 236 2.05 6.56 12.13
C VAL A 236 3.05 5.80 11.25
N LYS A 237 4.01 5.13 11.88
CA LYS A 237 5.09 4.32 11.27
C LYS A 237 4.68 3.79 9.88
N LYS A 238 5.38 4.21 8.81
CA LYS A 238 5.26 3.58 7.49
C LYS A 238 5.53 2.08 7.68
N LEU A 239 4.61 1.24 7.20
CA LEU A 239 4.80 -0.20 7.22
C LEU A 239 5.77 -0.57 6.11
N SER A 240 6.84 -1.29 6.43
CA SER A 240 7.70 -1.89 5.42
C SER A 240 7.07 -3.19 4.90
N ILE A 241 7.58 -3.77 3.81
CA ILE A 241 7.04 -5.04 3.30
C ILE A 241 7.21 -6.18 4.32
N GLU A 242 8.26 -6.12 5.14
CA GLU A 242 8.56 -7.10 6.18
C GLU A 242 7.53 -7.06 7.31
N ASP A 243 6.96 -5.90 7.62
CA ASP A 243 5.90 -5.75 8.63
C ASP A 243 4.61 -6.51 8.25
N TYR A 244 4.45 -6.90 6.97
CA TYR A 244 3.30 -7.70 6.49
C TYR A 244 3.46 -9.21 6.67
N GLU A 245 4.63 -9.69 7.14
CA GLU A 245 4.92 -11.11 7.42
C GLU A 245 4.56 -12.04 6.24
N LEU A 246 4.94 -11.64 5.02
CA LEU A 246 4.68 -12.42 3.80
C LEU A 246 5.47 -13.75 3.82
N SER A 247 4.91 -14.79 3.19
CA SER A 247 5.62 -16.07 3.05
C SER A 247 6.88 -15.90 2.18
N GLU A 248 7.96 -16.63 2.48
CA GLU A 248 9.19 -16.58 1.67
C GLU A 248 8.92 -16.87 0.19
N LYS A 249 8.05 -17.85 -0.08
CA LYS A 249 7.59 -18.20 -1.43
C LYS A 249 6.90 -17.01 -2.14
N LEU A 250 6.13 -16.20 -1.41
CA LEU A 250 5.48 -15.03 -1.97
C LEU A 250 6.50 -13.91 -2.24
N LEU A 251 7.45 -13.68 -1.34
CA LEU A 251 8.53 -12.72 -1.55
C LEU A 251 9.37 -13.07 -2.78
N GLU A 252 9.76 -14.34 -2.94
CA GLU A 252 10.45 -14.84 -4.14
C GLU A 252 9.63 -14.59 -5.41
N ARG A 253 8.31 -14.87 -5.36
CA ARG A 253 7.44 -14.60 -6.51
C ARG A 253 7.40 -13.11 -6.86
N LEU A 254 7.24 -12.25 -5.88
CA LEU A 254 7.18 -10.80 -6.08
C LEU A 254 8.49 -10.24 -6.63
N ASN A 255 9.63 -10.83 -6.26
CA ASN A 255 10.95 -10.41 -6.76
C ASN A 255 11.20 -10.88 -8.20
N ASP A 256 10.93 -12.16 -8.49
CA ASP A 256 11.50 -12.82 -9.68
C ASP A 256 10.50 -13.09 -10.81
N LYS A 257 9.18 -13.10 -10.52
CA LYS A 257 8.18 -13.63 -11.46
C LYS A 257 6.97 -12.73 -11.68
N ALA A 258 6.52 -12.03 -10.64
CA ALA A 258 5.29 -11.26 -10.71
C ALA A 258 5.55 -9.90 -11.35
N GLU A 259 5.07 -9.72 -12.58
CA GLU A 259 5.24 -8.48 -13.33
C GLU A 259 3.90 -7.76 -13.55
N GLY A 260 2.77 -8.46 -13.46
CA GLY A 260 1.43 -7.91 -13.49
C GLY A 260 0.71 -8.16 -12.17
N ILE A 261 0.82 -7.21 -11.24
CA ILE A 261 0.29 -7.32 -9.88
C ILE A 261 -0.94 -6.43 -9.71
N LEU A 262 -2.04 -6.99 -9.19
CA LEU A 262 -3.18 -6.22 -8.69
C LEU A 262 -3.25 -6.26 -7.17
N ILE A 263 -3.34 -5.10 -6.54
CA ILE A 263 -3.64 -4.96 -5.11
C ILE A 263 -5.14 -4.66 -4.98
N ALA A 264 -5.88 -5.62 -4.47
CA ALA A 264 -7.34 -5.62 -4.39
C ALA A 264 -7.83 -5.57 -2.94
N GLY A 265 -9.06 -5.10 -2.71
CA GLY A 265 -9.65 -4.98 -1.37
C GLY A 265 -10.66 -3.84 -1.25
N ALA A 266 -11.51 -3.88 -0.24
CA ALA A 266 -12.51 -2.84 0.01
C ALA A 266 -11.85 -1.48 0.32
N PRO A 267 -12.55 -0.35 0.14
CA PRO A 267 -12.06 0.96 0.58
C PRO A 267 -11.67 0.95 2.07
N GLY A 268 -10.55 1.60 2.42
CA GLY A 268 -10.07 1.67 3.81
C GLY A 268 -9.30 0.44 4.33
N GLU A 269 -9.16 -0.64 3.55
CA GLU A 269 -8.49 -1.87 4.02
C GLU A 269 -6.95 -1.81 4.05
N GLY A 270 -6.33 -0.69 3.67
CA GLY A 270 -4.87 -0.53 3.67
C GLY A 270 -4.15 -0.87 2.36
N LYS A 271 -4.85 -0.84 1.21
CA LYS A 271 -4.27 -1.15 -0.12
C LYS A 271 -3.15 -0.18 -0.52
N THR A 272 -3.43 1.11 -0.45
CA THR A 272 -2.47 2.17 -0.79
C THR A 272 -1.25 2.09 0.11
N THR A 273 -1.42 1.84 1.41
CA THR A 273 -0.31 1.60 2.34
C THR A 273 0.53 0.39 1.94
N PHE A 274 -0.09 -0.73 1.54
CA PHE A 274 0.66 -1.90 1.04
C PHE A 274 1.36 -1.60 -0.28
N ALA A 275 0.73 -0.84 -1.19
CA ALA A 275 1.33 -0.43 -2.46
C ALA A 275 2.57 0.45 -2.25
N GLN A 276 2.55 1.35 -1.26
CA GLN A 276 3.71 2.15 -0.84
C GLN A 276 4.85 1.24 -0.34
N ALA A 277 4.53 0.32 0.57
CA ALA A 277 5.51 -0.62 1.12
C ALA A 277 6.17 -1.48 0.02
N LEU A 278 5.38 -1.95 -0.95
CA LEU A 278 5.86 -2.73 -2.08
C LEU A 278 6.73 -1.88 -3.03
N ALA A 279 6.36 -0.61 -3.25
CA ALA A 279 7.13 0.31 -4.07
C ALA A 279 8.52 0.59 -3.47
N GLU A 280 8.57 0.92 -2.18
CA GLU A 280 9.82 1.16 -1.43
C GLU A 280 10.68 -0.11 -1.38
N TRP A 281 10.07 -1.28 -1.22
CA TRP A 281 10.81 -2.55 -1.27
C TRP A 281 11.46 -2.79 -2.64
N TYR A 282 10.73 -2.62 -3.74
CA TYR A 282 11.31 -2.72 -5.09
C TYR A 282 12.45 -1.71 -5.30
N ALA A 283 12.26 -0.47 -4.87
CA ALA A 283 13.29 0.56 -4.95
C ALA A 283 14.54 0.21 -4.13
N SER A 284 14.37 -0.37 -2.93
CA SER A 284 15.48 -0.82 -2.08
C SER A 284 16.33 -1.92 -2.72
N MET A 285 15.75 -2.70 -3.65
CA MET A 285 16.44 -3.72 -4.44
C MET A 285 17.12 -3.14 -5.71
N GLY A 286 17.14 -1.81 -5.86
CA GLY A 286 17.74 -1.11 -6.98
C GLY A 286 16.87 -1.08 -8.24
N LYS A 287 15.57 -1.40 -8.14
CA LYS A 287 14.63 -1.26 -9.26
C LYS A 287 14.24 0.21 -9.44
N ILE A 288 14.09 0.65 -10.69
CA ILE A 288 13.55 1.97 -11.02
C ILE A 288 12.04 1.92 -10.88
N VAL A 289 11.52 2.52 -9.81
CA VAL A 289 10.08 2.55 -9.51
C VAL A 289 9.52 3.94 -9.78
N LYS A 290 8.33 3.99 -10.38
CA LYS A 290 7.56 5.22 -10.58
C LYS A 290 6.12 5.04 -10.12
N THR A 291 5.44 6.13 -9.77
CA THR A 291 4.01 6.09 -9.45
C THR A 291 3.18 6.88 -10.46
N MET A 292 1.90 6.50 -10.56
CA MET A 292 0.86 7.15 -11.34
C MET A 292 -0.38 7.29 -10.46
N GLU A 293 -0.78 8.52 -10.17
CA GLU A 293 -1.83 8.79 -9.18
C GLU A 293 -2.48 10.17 -9.36
N LYS A 294 -3.74 10.30 -8.91
CA LYS A 294 -4.50 11.55 -9.01
C LYS A 294 -5.48 11.67 -7.83
N PRO A 295 -5.18 12.49 -6.80
CA PRO A 295 -3.97 13.31 -6.59
C PRO A 295 -2.75 12.49 -6.17
N ARG A 296 -1.60 13.16 -5.97
CA ARG A 296 -0.34 12.54 -5.48
C ARG A 296 -0.39 12.32 -3.97
N ASP A 297 -1.00 11.21 -3.56
CA ASP A 297 -1.26 10.89 -2.17
C ASP A 297 -0.32 9.80 -1.61
N LEU A 298 0.40 9.08 -2.48
CA LEU A 298 1.38 8.11 -2.05
C LEU A 298 2.53 8.79 -1.30
N GLN A 299 2.86 8.28 -0.11
CA GLN A 299 4.01 8.69 0.67
C GLN A 299 5.12 7.69 0.45
N VAL A 300 6.04 7.99 -0.48
CA VAL A 300 7.16 7.12 -0.86
C VAL A 300 8.50 7.86 -0.71
N GLY A 301 9.61 7.13 -0.73
CA GLY A 301 10.97 7.70 -0.70
C GLY A 301 11.29 8.55 -1.94
N GLU A 302 12.27 9.45 -1.82
CA GLU A 302 12.67 10.39 -2.88
C GLU A 302 13.19 9.70 -4.15
N GLU A 303 13.70 8.48 -4.01
CA GLU A 303 14.15 7.64 -5.12
C GLU A 303 13.00 7.23 -6.06
N ILE A 304 11.74 7.29 -5.59
CA ILE A 304 10.55 6.93 -6.37
C ILE A 304 9.94 8.19 -7.00
N THR A 305 10.02 8.30 -8.33
CA THR A 305 9.40 9.43 -9.03
C THR A 305 7.89 9.27 -9.11
N GLN A 306 7.13 10.25 -8.62
CA GLN A 306 5.67 10.23 -8.70
C GLN A 306 5.14 11.10 -9.82
N TYR A 307 4.30 10.52 -10.68
CA TYR A 307 3.60 11.25 -11.74
C TYR A 307 2.12 11.40 -11.42
N THR A 308 1.58 12.54 -11.83
CA THR A 308 0.13 12.76 -11.89
C THR A 308 -0.32 12.92 -13.33
N ALA A 309 -1.63 13.10 -13.53
CA ALA A 309 -2.23 13.23 -14.85
C ALA A 309 -1.66 14.42 -15.64
N LEU A 310 -0.78 14.12 -16.61
CA LEU A 310 -0.20 15.11 -17.52
C LEU A 310 -1.30 15.82 -18.31
N SER A 311 -1.34 17.15 -18.24
CA SER A 311 -2.42 17.96 -18.81
C SER A 311 -3.82 17.47 -18.42
N GLY A 312 -3.95 16.94 -17.20
CA GLY A 312 -5.19 16.41 -16.63
C GLY A 312 -5.59 15.01 -17.09
N ARG A 313 -4.82 14.37 -17.99
CA ARG A 313 -5.09 13.04 -18.58
C ARG A 313 -4.04 11.99 -18.16
N MET A 314 -4.51 10.85 -17.67
CA MET A 314 -3.61 9.75 -17.25
C MET A 314 -3.01 9.03 -18.46
N GLU A 315 -3.72 9.00 -19.57
CA GLU A 315 -3.31 8.37 -20.83
C GLU A 315 -1.97 8.93 -21.31
N LEU A 316 -1.83 10.27 -21.29
CA LEU A 316 -0.58 10.94 -21.66
C LEU A 316 0.58 10.62 -20.71
N THR A 317 0.27 10.33 -19.44
CA THR A 317 1.28 9.92 -18.46
C THR A 317 1.76 8.50 -18.78
N GLY A 318 0.84 7.63 -19.21
CA GLY A 318 1.15 6.32 -19.75
C GLY A 318 2.05 6.40 -20.98
N ASP A 319 1.78 7.30 -21.92
CA ASP A 319 2.61 7.52 -23.11
C ASP A 319 4.07 7.88 -22.75
N ILE A 320 4.26 8.73 -21.73
CA ILE A 320 5.60 9.06 -21.22
C ILE A 320 6.27 7.82 -20.61
N LEU A 321 5.54 7.01 -19.85
CA LEU A 321 6.08 5.81 -19.24
C LEU A 321 6.46 4.73 -20.25
N LEU A 322 5.81 4.68 -21.42
CA LEU A 322 6.22 3.81 -22.54
C LEU A 322 7.58 4.23 -23.14
N LEU A 323 7.95 5.51 -23.03
CA LEU A 323 9.25 6.03 -23.46
C LEU A 323 10.33 5.77 -22.41
N VAL A 324 10.01 5.97 -21.12
CA VAL A 324 10.98 5.84 -20.02
C VAL A 324 11.22 4.38 -19.64
N ARG A 325 10.19 3.52 -19.71
CA ARG A 325 10.21 2.09 -19.36
C ARG A 325 10.88 1.81 -18.00
N PRO A 326 10.29 2.27 -16.89
CA PRO A 326 10.79 1.90 -15.57
C PRO A 326 10.64 0.38 -15.34
N ASP A 327 11.35 -0.16 -14.35
CA ASP A 327 11.18 -1.57 -13.95
C ASP A 327 9.76 -1.82 -13.43
N TYR A 328 9.26 -0.91 -12.57
CA TYR A 328 7.91 -0.98 -12.03
C TYR A 328 7.19 0.37 -12.04
N THR A 329 5.88 0.33 -12.32
CA THR A 329 4.97 1.46 -12.14
C THR A 329 3.84 1.09 -11.18
N ILE A 330 3.68 1.87 -10.12
CA ILE A 330 2.57 1.79 -9.18
C ILE A 330 1.43 2.69 -9.67
N PHE A 331 0.33 2.10 -10.09
CA PHE A 331 -0.87 2.82 -10.50
C PHE A 331 -1.90 2.78 -9.37
N ASP A 332 -1.93 3.84 -8.55
CA ASP A 332 -2.91 3.93 -7.48
C ASP A 332 -4.27 4.40 -8.01
N GLU A 333 -5.33 3.84 -7.43
CA GLU A 333 -6.73 4.10 -7.78
C GLU A 333 -7.18 3.84 -9.24
N MET A 334 -7.01 2.63 -9.74
CA MET A 334 -7.60 2.25 -11.04
C MET A 334 -9.14 2.11 -10.94
N ARG A 335 -9.87 2.99 -11.63
CA ARG A 335 -11.34 3.07 -11.56
C ARG A 335 -12.02 3.04 -12.91
N LYS A 336 -11.50 3.77 -13.90
CA LYS A 336 -12.08 3.96 -15.23
C LYS A 336 -11.54 2.94 -16.21
N THR A 337 -12.29 2.70 -17.29
CA THR A 337 -11.85 1.79 -18.36
C THR A 337 -10.53 2.20 -19.00
N SER A 338 -10.21 3.50 -19.10
CA SER A 338 -8.91 3.94 -19.61
C SER A 338 -7.76 3.54 -18.70
N ASP A 339 -7.93 3.57 -17.38
CA ASP A 339 -6.90 3.15 -16.42
C ASP A 339 -6.48 1.68 -16.65
N PHE A 340 -7.44 0.78 -16.85
CA PHE A 340 -7.17 -0.64 -17.15
C PHE A 340 -6.48 -0.84 -18.51
N LYS A 341 -6.78 0.01 -19.50
CA LYS A 341 -6.11 -0.04 -20.80
C LYS A 341 -4.66 0.45 -20.70
N ILE A 342 -4.42 1.57 -20.03
CA ILE A 342 -3.06 2.08 -19.78
C ILE A 342 -2.22 1.03 -19.05
N TYR A 343 -2.79 0.39 -18.01
CA TYR A 343 -2.14 -0.70 -17.30
C TYR A 343 -1.77 -1.85 -18.24
N ALA A 344 -2.71 -2.28 -19.09
CA ALA A 344 -2.47 -3.35 -20.04
C ALA A 344 -1.38 -2.99 -21.07
N ASP A 345 -1.43 -1.78 -21.63
CA ASP A 345 -0.48 -1.31 -22.64
C ASP A 345 0.95 -1.22 -22.07
N LEU A 346 1.12 -0.67 -20.88
CA LEU A 346 2.41 -0.62 -20.18
C LEU A 346 2.93 -2.02 -19.88
N ARG A 347 2.05 -2.91 -19.41
CA ARG A 347 2.44 -4.27 -19.08
C ARG A 347 2.89 -5.07 -20.29
N LEU A 348 2.14 -4.98 -21.40
CA LEU A 348 2.49 -5.61 -22.68
C LEU A 348 3.77 -5.02 -23.29
N ALA A 349 4.13 -3.78 -22.96
CA ALA A 349 5.41 -3.16 -23.32
C ALA A 349 6.60 -3.62 -22.46
N GLY A 350 6.35 -4.50 -21.47
CA GLY A 350 7.37 -5.07 -20.59
C GLY A 350 7.63 -4.28 -19.30
N VAL A 351 6.81 -3.29 -18.98
CA VAL A 351 6.88 -2.57 -17.69
C VAL A 351 6.19 -3.40 -16.62
N GLY A 352 6.85 -3.61 -15.48
CA GLY A 352 6.21 -4.21 -14.30
C GLY A 352 5.11 -3.28 -13.77
N MET A 353 3.92 -3.80 -13.53
CA MET A 353 2.77 -3.01 -13.13
C MET A 353 2.22 -3.47 -11.79
N VAL A 354 1.96 -2.50 -10.90
CA VAL A 354 1.24 -2.71 -9.64
C VAL A 354 0.00 -1.82 -9.65
N GLY A 355 -1.16 -2.42 -9.83
CA GLY A 355 -2.43 -1.70 -9.97
C GLY A 355 -3.28 -1.81 -8.71
N VAL A 356 -3.70 -0.67 -8.13
CA VAL A 356 -4.58 -0.67 -6.95
C VAL A 356 -6.03 -0.57 -7.36
N VAL A 357 -6.84 -1.55 -6.94
CA VAL A 357 -8.23 -1.70 -7.37
C VAL A 357 -9.15 -1.90 -6.16
N HIS A 358 -10.33 -1.26 -6.18
CA HIS A 358 -11.39 -1.56 -5.22
C HIS A 358 -12.14 -2.84 -5.62
N ALA A 359 -12.12 -3.85 -4.75
CA ALA A 359 -12.81 -5.11 -4.98
C ALA A 359 -13.24 -5.71 -3.66
N THR A 360 -14.46 -6.24 -3.58
CA THR A 360 -14.95 -6.92 -2.36
C THR A 360 -14.57 -8.39 -2.35
N LYS A 361 -14.35 -8.99 -3.53
CA LYS A 361 -13.73 -10.31 -3.69
C LYS A 361 -12.46 -10.22 -4.53
N PRO A 362 -11.46 -11.11 -4.30
CA PRO A 362 -10.24 -11.14 -5.10
C PRO A 362 -10.48 -11.28 -6.61
N ILE A 363 -11.42 -12.14 -7.00
CA ILE A 363 -11.73 -12.42 -8.41
C ILE A 363 -12.27 -11.18 -9.16
N ASP A 364 -12.97 -10.29 -8.46
CA ASP A 364 -13.57 -9.10 -9.08
C ASP A 364 -12.50 -8.16 -9.64
N ALA A 365 -11.27 -8.19 -9.11
CA ALA A 365 -10.15 -7.40 -9.62
C ALA A 365 -9.75 -7.86 -11.04
N VAL A 366 -9.71 -9.17 -11.27
CA VAL A 366 -9.45 -9.77 -12.59
C VAL A 366 -10.61 -9.51 -13.54
N GLN A 367 -11.85 -9.61 -13.06
CA GLN A 367 -13.05 -9.35 -13.88
C GLN A 367 -13.07 -7.93 -14.46
N ARG A 368 -12.37 -6.97 -13.85
CA ARG A 368 -12.22 -5.63 -14.45
C ARG A 368 -11.43 -5.63 -15.75
N PHE A 369 -10.69 -6.67 -16.11
CA PHE A 369 -10.03 -6.76 -17.42
C PHE A 369 -10.93 -7.41 -18.48
N ILE A 370 -11.93 -8.17 -18.06
CA ILE A 370 -12.87 -8.87 -18.97
C ILE A 370 -13.63 -7.83 -19.81
N GLY A 371 -13.63 -8.03 -21.13
CA GLY A 371 -14.26 -7.12 -22.10
C GLY A 371 -13.48 -5.82 -22.36
N ARG A 372 -12.37 -5.58 -21.64
CA ARG A 372 -11.45 -4.46 -21.91
C ARG A 372 -10.21 -4.91 -22.69
N VAL A 373 -9.81 -6.16 -22.50
CA VAL A 373 -8.72 -6.85 -23.21
C VAL A 373 -9.19 -8.23 -23.64
N GLU A 374 -8.49 -8.83 -24.61
CA GLU A 374 -8.76 -10.21 -25.02
C GLU A 374 -8.48 -11.18 -23.88
N LEU A 375 -9.34 -12.19 -23.73
CA LEU A 375 -9.27 -13.15 -22.63
C LEU A 375 -7.88 -13.80 -22.52
N GLY A 376 -7.31 -14.24 -23.65
CA GLY A 376 -6.00 -14.91 -23.67
C GLY A 376 -4.83 -14.01 -23.25
N MET A 377 -4.98 -12.68 -23.28
CA MET A 377 -3.95 -11.75 -22.83
C MET A 377 -4.00 -11.49 -21.32
N ILE A 378 -5.11 -11.79 -20.64
CA ILE A 378 -5.28 -11.45 -19.21
C ILE A 378 -4.13 -12.01 -18.36
N PRO A 379 -3.69 -13.28 -18.48
CA PRO A 379 -2.61 -13.81 -17.64
C PRO A 379 -1.24 -13.18 -17.92
N GLN A 380 -1.04 -12.57 -19.09
CA GLN A 380 0.18 -11.82 -19.41
C GLN A 380 0.14 -10.40 -18.82
N ILE A 381 -1.06 -9.84 -18.68
CA ILE A 381 -1.29 -8.51 -18.11
C ILE A 381 -1.35 -8.57 -16.58
N VAL A 382 -2.00 -9.59 -16.03
CA VAL A 382 -2.17 -9.80 -14.59
C VAL A 382 -1.89 -11.26 -14.29
N ASP A 383 -0.77 -11.52 -13.63
CA ASP A 383 -0.37 -12.86 -13.20
C ASP A 383 -0.58 -13.08 -11.69
N THR A 384 -0.66 -12.00 -10.90
CA THR A 384 -0.75 -12.06 -9.43
C THR A 384 -1.79 -11.06 -8.89
N VAL A 385 -2.66 -11.53 -8.00
CA VAL A 385 -3.62 -10.67 -7.28
C VAL A 385 -3.39 -10.80 -5.78
N LEU A 386 -3.08 -9.68 -5.13
CA LEU A 386 -2.88 -9.56 -3.69
C LEU A 386 -4.14 -8.94 -3.08
N PHE A 387 -4.87 -9.71 -2.27
CA PHE A 387 -6.08 -9.23 -1.63
C PHE A 387 -5.80 -8.76 -0.20
N ILE A 388 -5.99 -7.47 0.04
CA ILE A 388 -5.76 -6.80 1.32
C ILE A 388 -7.06 -6.75 2.12
N LYS A 389 -6.97 -7.18 3.38
CA LYS A 389 -8.05 -7.10 4.36
C LYS A 389 -7.48 -6.81 5.74
N ALA A 390 -8.07 -5.84 6.43
CA ALA A 390 -7.65 -5.34 7.74
C ALA A 390 -6.14 -5.01 7.80
N GLY A 391 -5.60 -4.40 6.74
CA GLY A 391 -4.19 -4.03 6.66
C GLY A 391 -3.23 -5.22 6.51
N ARG A 392 -3.70 -6.40 6.09
CA ARG A 392 -2.86 -7.59 5.85
C ARG A 392 -3.17 -8.23 4.50
N VAL A 393 -2.20 -8.95 3.93
CA VAL A 393 -2.43 -9.80 2.76
C VAL A 393 -3.23 -11.02 3.21
N ALA A 394 -4.52 -11.03 2.90
CA ALA A 394 -5.43 -12.09 3.32
C ALA A 394 -5.52 -13.24 2.31
N LYS A 395 -5.22 -12.96 1.04
CA LYS A 395 -5.22 -13.96 -0.03
C LYS A 395 -4.33 -13.55 -1.19
N VAL A 396 -3.72 -14.53 -1.83
CA VAL A 396 -2.98 -14.34 -3.08
C VAL A 396 -3.53 -15.28 -4.13
N LEU A 397 -3.91 -14.75 -5.29
CA LEU A 397 -4.33 -15.53 -6.44
C LEU A 397 -3.28 -15.44 -7.56
N THR A 398 -3.10 -16.53 -8.29
CA THR A 398 -2.31 -16.59 -9.51
C THR A 398 -3.17 -16.99 -10.69
N LEU A 399 -2.86 -16.43 -11.86
CA LEU A 399 -3.57 -16.70 -13.11
C LEU A 399 -2.66 -17.47 -14.06
N GLU A 400 -3.21 -18.51 -14.68
CA GLU A 400 -2.50 -19.31 -15.68
C GLU A 400 -3.40 -19.56 -16.89
N TYR A 401 -2.85 -19.40 -18.08
CA TYR A 401 -3.54 -19.72 -19.33
C TYR A 401 -3.31 -21.18 -19.70
N LEU A 402 -4.39 -21.94 -19.93
CA LEU A 402 -4.34 -23.34 -20.34
C LEU A 402 -5.39 -23.62 -21.42
N VAL A 403 -5.15 -24.63 -22.25
CA VAL A 403 -6.17 -25.19 -23.15
C VAL A 403 -6.63 -26.51 -22.56
N LYS A 404 -7.87 -26.55 -22.06
CA LYS A 404 -8.45 -27.74 -21.43
C LYS A 404 -9.98 -27.75 -21.53
N VAL A 405 -10.60 -28.85 -21.11
CA VAL A 405 -12.05 -28.92 -20.88
C VAL A 405 -12.36 -28.25 -19.53
N PRO A 406 -13.26 -27.23 -19.47
CA PRO A 406 -13.63 -26.59 -18.21
C PRO A 406 -14.26 -27.54 -17.19
N SER A 407 -14.11 -27.21 -15.91
CA SER A 407 -14.70 -27.93 -14.79
C SER A 407 -16.23 -27.96 -14.91
N GLY A 408 -16.80 -29.17 -14.94
CA GLY A 408 -18.25 -29.38 -15.08
C GLY A 408 -18.72 -29.68 -16.51
N MET A 409 -17.83 -29.63 -17.50
CA MET A 409 -18.09 -30.09 -18.88
C MET A 409 -17.49 -31.49 -19.12
N LYS A 410 -18.14 -32.31 -19.95
CA LYS A 410 -17.77 -33.74 -20.15
C LYS A 410 -17.32 -34.10 -21.57
N GLU A 411 -17.61 -33.28 -22.58
CA GLU A 411 -17.28 -33.61 -23.97
C GLU A 411 -15.89 -33.07 -24.33
N GLU A 412 -15.02 -33.92 -24.91
CA GLU A 412 -13.63 -33.57 -25.24
C GLU A 412 -13.52 -32.54 -26.38
N ASP A 413 -14.52 -32.47 -27.27
CA ASP A 413 -14.65 -31.44 -28.31
C ASP A 413 -14.92 -30.02 -27.74
N LEU A 414 -15.03 -29.89 -26.40
CA LEU A 414 -15.20 -28.63 -25.69
C LEU A 414 -13.88 -28.02 -25.20
N ALA A 415 -12.72 -28.62 -25.51
CA ALA A 415 -11.43 -28.07 -25.12
C ALA A 415 -11.27 -26.64 -25.66
N ARG A 416 -11.02 -25.70 -24.76
CA ARG A 416 -10.99 -24.27 -25.07
C ARG A 416 -9.92 -23.55 -24.26
N PRO A 417 -9.57 -22.31 -24.64
CA PRO A 417 -8.83 -21.42 -23.77
C PRO A 417 -9.54 -21.21 -22.43
N VAL A 418 -8.87 -21.57 -21.34
CA VAL A 418 -9.33 -21.38 -19.96
C VAL A 418 -8.22 -20.66 -19.19
N ILE A 419 -8.60 -19.61 -18.48
CA ILE A 419 -7.73 -19.04 -17.44
C ILE A 419 -8.08 -19.73 -16.13
N GLU A 420 -7.12 -20.43 -15.56
CA GLU A 420 -7.22 -20.94 -14.21
C GLU A 420 -6.81 -19.87 -13.20
N VAL A 421 -7.64 -19.68 -12.17
CA VAL A 421 -7.34 -18.79 -11.06
C VAL A 421 -7.17 -19.64 -9.80
N ARG A 422 -5.94 -19.73 -9.33
CA ARG A 422 -5.53 -20.61 -8.23
C ARG A 422 -5.15 -19.79 -7.00
N ASP A 423 -5.42 -20.33 -5.83
CA ASP A 423 -4.85 -19.82 -4.59
C ASP A 423 -3.34 -20.14 -4.55
N PHE A 424 -2.50 -19.12 -4.38
CA PHE A 424 -1.05 -19.24 -4.51
C PHE A 424 -0.41 -20.08 -3.40
N GLU A 425 -0.95 -19.97 -2.19
CA GLU A 425 -0.42 -20.64 -1.01
C GLU A 425 -0.73 -22.14 -1.06
N THR A 426 -1.96 -22.49 -1.43
CA THR A 426 -2.46 -23.89 -1.44
C THR A 426 -2.35 -24.59 -2.80
N GLY A 427 -2.26 -23.84 -3.91
CA GLY A 427 -2.35 -24.36 -5.28
C GLY A 427 -3.77 -24.76 -5.72
N GLU A 428 -4.78 -24.56 -4.88
CA GLU A 428 -6.16 -24.96 -5.14
C GLU A 428 -6.78 -24.12 -6.26
N LEU A 429 -7.38 -24.78 -7.26
CA LEU A 429 -8.14 -24.12 -8.32
C LEU A 429 -9.44 -23.57 -7.76
N GLU A 430 -9.59 -22.25 -7.76
CA GLU A 430 -10.76 -21.59 -7.19
C GLU A 430 -11.75 -21.12 -8.24
N TYR A 431 -11.25 -20.63 -9.37
CA TYR A 431 -12.09 -20.16 -10.47
C TYR A 431 -11.49 -20.55 -11.83
N GLU A 432 -12.37 -20.69 -12.81
CA GLU A 432 -12.03 -20.78 -14.22
C GLU A 432 -12.71 -19.65 -14.98
N ILE A 433 -11.99 -19.03 -15.90
CA ILE A 433 -12.53 -18.00 -16.79
C ILE A 433 -12.40 -18.50 -18.22
N TYR A 434 -13.52 -18.60 -18.93
CA TYR A 434 -13.55 -19.09 -20.30
C TYR A 434 -14.74 -18.54 -21.07
N THR A 435 -14.67 -18.60 -22.39
CA THR A 435 -15.77 -18.19 -23.26
C THR A 435 -16.77 -19.34 -23.42
N TYR A 436 -18.05 -19.02 -23.24
CA TYR A 436 -19.18 -19.91 -23.50
C TYR A 436 -20.18 -19.19 -24.42
N GLY A 437 -20.28 -19.66 -25.66
CA GLY A 437 -20.98 -18.91 -26.71
C GLY A 437 -20.21 -17.61 -27.03
N GLU A 438 -20.89 -16.47 -26.93
CA GLU A 438 -20.30 -15.13 -27.11
C GLU A 438 -19.97 -14.43 -25.78
N GLU A 439 -20.27 -15.06 -24.64
CA GLU A 439 -20.08 -14.48 -23.31
C GLU A 439 -18.88 -15.08 -22.58
N ILE A 440 -18.20 -14.24 -21.78
CA ILE A 440 -17.12 -14.68 -20.90
C ILE A 440 -17.71 -15.06 -19.55
N SER A 441 -17.55 -16.32 -19.17
CA SER A 441 -18.02 -16.88 -17.90
C SER A 441 -16.88 -16.96 -16.89
N VAL A 442 -17.15 -16.58 -15.64
CA VAL A 442 -16.24 -16.74 -14.50
C VAL A 442 -16.87 -17.72 -13.52
N VAL A 443 -16.37 -18.94 -13.49
CA VAL A 443 -17.00 -20.08 -12.80
C VAL A 443 -16.15 -20.47 -11.59
N PRO A 444 -16.69 -20.43 -10.36
CA PRO A 444 -16.00 -20.98 -9.20
C PRO A 444 -15.89 -22.50 -9.32
N VAL A 445 -14.68 -23.03 -9.16
CA VAL A 445 -14.39 -24.48 -9.19
C VAL A 445 -14.58 -25.12 -7.82
N LYS A 446 -14.53 -24.30 -6.75
CA LYS A 446 -14.91 -24.76 -5.41
C LYS A 446 -16.34 -25.25 -5.44
N LYS A 447 -16.51 -26.56 -5.18
CA LYS A 447 -17.79 -27.17 -4.80
C LYS A 447 -18.44 -26.24 -3.80
N GLU A 448 -19.57 -25.67 -4.17
CA GLU A 448 -20.42 -24.89 -3.27
C GLU A 448 -20.40 -25.55 -1.89
N GLU A 449 -20.13 -24.77 -0.84
CA GLU A 449 -20.49 -25.21 0.49
C GLU A 449 -21.97 -25.58 0.46
N LYS A 450 -22.24 -26.89 0.45
CA LYS A 450 -23.60 -27.44 0.46
C LYS A 450 -24.42 -26.66 1.48
N ALA A 451 -25.54 -26.08 1.04
CA ALA A 451 -26.46 -25.33 1.88
C ALA A 451 -26.68 -26.05 3.23
N PRO A 452 -26.83 -25.33 4.37
CA PRO A 452 -26.94 -25.94 5.70
C PRO A 452 -27.98 -27.07 5.81
N ALA A 453 -29.10 -26.95 5.07
CA ALA A 453 -30.13 -27.98 4.95
C ALA A 453 -29.64 -29.27 4.26
N LEU A 454 -28.80 -29.15 3.23
CA LEU A 454 -28.19 -30.27 2.51
C LEU A 454 -27.13 -30.98 3.39
N ARG A 455 -26.31 -30.23 4.15
CA ARG A 455 -25.39 -30.81 5.16
C ARG A 455 -26.15 -31.62 6.22
N LEU A 456 -27.29 -31.12 6.69
CA LEU A 456 -28.13 -31.80 7.66
C LEU A 456 -28.73 -33.10 7.09
N ALA A 457 -29.22 -33.04 5.85
CA ALA A 457 -29.75 -34.20 5.13
C ALA A 457 -28.67 -35.27 4.90
N GLU A 458 -27.46 -34.89 4.47
CA GLU A 458 -26.34 -35.81 4.24
C GLU A 458 -25.93 -36.52 5.54
N LYS A 459 -25.78 -35.75 6.62
CA LYS A 459 -25.42 -36.28 7.94
C LYS A 459 -26.49 -37.25 8.47
N ARG A 460 -27.77 -36.93 8.27
CA ARG A 460 -28.90 -37.78 8.68
C ARG A 460 -28.99 -39.06 7.85
N LEU A 461 -28.73 -38.99 6.54
CA LEU A 461 -28.72 -40.15 5.65
C LEU A 461 -27.57 -41.10 6.01
N LYS A 462 -26.36 -40.56 6.22
CA LYS A 462 -25.19 -41.32 6.72
C LYS A 462 -25.46 -41.98 8.08
N GLN A 463 -26.12 -41.27 9.00
CA GLN A 463 -26.49 -41.82 10.30
C GLN A 463 -27.51 -42.95 10.21
N GLU A 464 -28.55 -42.83 9.37
CA GLU A 464 -29.54 -43.89 9.21
C GLU A 464 -28.91 -45.12 8.52
N ILE A 465 -28.07 -44.97 7.50
CA ILE A 465 -27.36 -46.09 6.88
C ILE A 465 -26.49 -46.82 7.92
N LYS A 466 -25.72 -46.07 8.71
CA LYS A 466 -24.83 -46.64 9.74
C LYS A 466 -25.58 -47.36 10.87
N LYS A 467 -26.84 -46.98 11.16
CA LYS A 467 -27.68 -47.68 12.15
C LYS A 467 -28.09 -49.08 11.70
N PHE A 468 -28.33 -49.28 10.42
CA PHE A 468 -28.83 -50.57 9.90
C PHE A 468 -27.73 -51.41 9.25
N LEU A 469 -26.62 -50.80 8.82
CA LEU A 469 -25.46 -51.45 8.22
C LEU A 469 -24.16 -50.84 8.82
N PRO A 470 -23.73 -51.29 10.01
CA PRO A 470 -22.59 -50.70 10.73
C PRO A 470 -21.26 -50.89 10.01
N ASP A 471 -21.13 -52.00 9.29
CA ASP A 471 -19.89 -52.46 8.64
C ASP A 471 -19.83 -52.10 7.15
N VAL A 472 -20.85 -51.41 6.60
CA VAL A 472 -20.91 -51.02 5.19
C VAL A 472 -20.34 -49.62 5.02
N TYR A 473 -19.36 -49.49 4.13
CA TYR A 473 -18.86 -48.20 3.69
C TYR A 473 -19.77 -47.65 2.61
N ALA A 474 -20.56 -46.65 2.96
CA ALA A 474 -21.45 -45.95 2.04
C ALA A 474 -21.12 -44.45 2.01
N GLU A 475 -20.93 -43.91 0.82
CA GLU A 475 -20.83 -42.47 0.61
C GLU A 475 -22.15 -41.91 0.13
N VAL A 476 -22.54 -40.76 0.66
CA VAL A 476 -23.80 -40.10 0.30
C VAL A 476 -23.47 -38.81 -0.42
N GLU A 477 -24.03 -38.66 -1.61
CA GLU A 477 -23.94 -37.45 -2.40
C GLU A 477 -25.34 -36.90 -2.64
N ILE A 478 -25.58 -35.66 -2.23
CA ILE A 478 -26.84 -34.99 -2.56
C ILE A 478 -26.65 -34.30 -3.90
N VAL A 479 -27.38 -34.77 -4.91
CA VAL A 479 -27.28 -34.26 -6.28
C VAL A 479 -28.27 -33.12 -6.54
N SER A 480 -29.33 -33.01 -5.75
CA SER A 480 -30.26 -31.86 -5.75
C SER A 480 -31.05 -31.77 -4.43
N PRO A 481 -31.77 -30.67 -4.14
CA PRO A 481 -32.61 -30.55 -2.93
C PRO A 481 -33.63 -31.68 -2.73
N HIS A 482 -33.96 -32.42 -3.80
CA HIS A 482 -34.94 -33.49 -3.79
C HIS A 482 -34.36 -34.87 -4.15
N LYS A 483 -33.05 -34.98 -4.40
CA LYS A 483 -32.42 -36.23 -4.83
C LYS A 483 -31.03 -36.45 -4.21
N ALA A 484 -30.81 -37.63 -3.67
CA ALA A 484 -29.52 -38.12 -3.18
C ALA A 484 -29.11 -39.40 -3.91
N VAL A 485 -27.81 -39.65 -3.97
CA VAL A 485 -27.20 -40.87 -4.49
C VAL A 485 -26.35 -41.47 -3.37
N ILE A 486 -26.60 -42.74 -3.07
CA ILE A 486 -25.77 -43.55 -2.17
C ILE A 486 -24.80 -44.34 -3.04
N TYR A 487 -23.52 -44.16 -2.82
CA TYR A 487 -22.47 -44.99 -3.39
C TYR A 487 -22.06 -46.06 -2.39
N ALA A 488 -22.08 -47.31 -2.82
CA ALA A 488 -21.67 -48.46 -2.02
C ALA A 488 -20.91 -49.48 -2.89
N ASP A 489 -20.29 -50.47 -2.26
CA ASP A 489 -19.75 -51.61 -2.99
C ASP A 489 -20.90 -52.39 -3.65
N GLU A 490 -20.68 -52.96 -4.86
CA GLU A 490 -21.71 -53.71 -5.60
C GLU A 490 -22.34 -54.83 -4.76
N PHE A 491 -21.55 -55.41 -3.87
CA PHE A 491 -21.98 -56.45 -2.94
C PHE A 491 -22.95 -55.95 -1.86
N ASP A 492 -22.90 -54.67 -1.50
CA ASP A 492 -23.70 -54.05 -0.44
C ASP A 492 -24.97 -53.36 -0.96
N ILE A 493 -25.04 -53.04 -2.26
CA ILE A 493 -26.20 -52.42 -2.91
C ILE A 493 -27.51 -53.16 -2.62
N PRO A 494 -27.60 -54.52 -2.72
CA PRO A 494 -28.84 -55.24 -2.43
C PRO A 494 -29.30 -55.09 -0.98
N ALA A 495 -28.37 -54.95 -0.03
CA ALA A 495 -28.68 -54.78 1.39
C ALA A 495 -29.23 -53.39 1.72
N ILE A 496 -28.75 -52.37 1.00
CA ILE A 496 -29.20 -50.97 1.08
C ILE A 496 -30.60 -50.82 0.45
N ILE A 497 -30.83 -51.38 -0.74
CA ILE A 497 -32.14 -51.34 -1.43
C ILE A 497 -33.19 -52.14 -0.64
N GLY A 498 -32.80 -53.31 -0.12
CA GLY A 498 -33.68 -54.23 0.60
C GLY A 498 -34.62 -55.04 -0.31
N LYS A 499 -35.26 -56.07 0.25
CA LYS A 499 -36.18 -56.95 -0.50
C LYS A 499 -37.30 -56.13 -1.16
N LYS A 500 -37.41 -56.21 -2.49
CA LYS A 500 -38.37 -55.44 -3.32
C LYS A 500 -38.29 -53.91 -3.12
N GLY A 501 -37.12 -53.36 -2.78
CA GLY A 501 -36.95 -51.91 -2.61
C GLY A 501 -37.57 -51.33 -1.34
N LYS A 502 -38.13 -52.16 -0.45
CA LYS A 502 -38.86 -51.67 0.73
C LYS A 502 -38.02 -50.76 1.63
N ARG A 503 -36.72 -51.04 1.75
CA ARG A 503 -35.82 -50.34 2.67
C ARG A 503 -35.41 -48.97 2.14
N ILE A 504 -35.14 -48.86 0.84
CA ILE A 504 -34.86 -47.56 0.24
C ILE A 504 -36.09 -46.64 0.27
N THR A 505 -37.28 -47.17 0.01
CA THR A 505 -38.53 -46.40 0.10
C THR A 505 -38.82 -45.91 1.53
N GLU A 506 -38.49 -46.69 2.56
CA GLU A 506 -38.58 -46.24 3.96
C GLU A 506 -37.58 -45.13 4.28
N LEU A 507 -36.37 -45.20 3.71
CA LEU A 507 -35.34 -44.16 3.84
C LEU A 507 -35.77 -42.85 3.14
N GLU A 508 -36.32 -42.96 1.93
CA GLU A 508 -36.87 -41.83 1.16
C GLU A 508 -37.99 -41.13 1.93
N LYS A 509 -38.95 -41.90 2.48
CA LYS A 509 -40.08 -41.35 3.27
C LYS A 509 -39.64 -40.63 4.54
N LYS A 510 -38.60 -41.14 5.22
CA LYS A 510 -38.08 -40.52 6.46
C LYS A 510 -37.34 -39.22 6.22
N ILE A 511 -36.71 -39.07 5.05
CA ILE A 511 -35.81 -37.95 4.76
C ILE A 511 -36.47 -36.92 3.85
N GLY A 512 -37.49 -37.32 3.08
CA GLY A 512 -38.24 -36.44 2.19
C GLY A 512 -37.54 -36.16 0.86
N ILE A 513 -36.56 -36.98 0.47
CA ILE A 513 -35.82 -36.88 -0.79
C ILE A 513 -35.76 -38.26 -1.48
N SER A 514 -35.71 -38.28 -2.81
CA SER A 514 -35.52 -39.51 -3.57
C SER A 514 -34.06 -39.97 -3.48
N ILE A 515 -33.85 -41.29 -3.42
CA ILE A 515 -32.54 -41.88 -3.20
C ILE A 515 -32.25 -42.89 -4.30
N ASP A 516 -31.14 -42.67 -4.99
CA ASP A 516 -30.56 -43.61 -5.96
C ASP A 516 -29.41 -44.38 -5.31
N VAL A 517 -29.17 -45.62 -5.73
CA VAL A 517 -28.04 -46.43 -5.20
C VAL A 517 -27.17 -46.86 -6.36
N LYS A 518 -25.92 -46.41 -6.34
CA LYS A 518 -24.92 -46.66 -7.37
C LYS A 518 -23.70 -47.36 -6.80
N SER A 519 -22.96 -48.06 -7.65
CA SER A 519 -21.70 -48.65 -7.22
C SER A 519 -20.58 -47.62 -7.18
N PHE A 520 -19.55 -47.85 -6.36
CA PHE A 520 -18.32 -47.04 -6.45
C PHE A 520 -17.66 -47.11 -7.83
N ALA A 521 -17.84 -48.22 -8.57
CA ALA A 521 -17.34 -48.38 -9.93
C ALA A 521 -18.07 -47.45 -10.92
N GLU A 522 -19.39 -47.30 -10.80
CA GLU A 522 -20.20 -46.38 -11.62
C GLU A 522 -19.83 -44.90 -11.39
N ARG A 523 -19.27 -44.57 -10.22
CA ARG A 523 -18.83 -43.20 -9.88
C ARG A 523 -17.50 -42.81 -10.53
N GLU A 524 -16.65 -43.78 -10.84
CA GLU A 524 -15.24 -43.54 -11.18
C GLU A 524 -14.89 -43.67 -12.66
N ALA A 525 -15.87 -43.71 -13.55
CA ALA A 525 -15.64 -43.69 -15.00
C ALA A 525 -15.05 -42.35 -15.53
N GLU A 526 -14.73 -41.36 -14.68
CA GLU A 526 -14.33 -40.00 -15.11
C GLU A 526 -13.09 -39.39 -14.39
N LYS A 527 -12.15 -40.17 -13.82
CA LYS A 527 -10.89 -39.61 -13.29
C LYS A 527 -9.65 -40.48 -13.55
N PRO A 528 -8.49 -39.88 -13.90
CA PRO A 528 -7.22 -40.61 -13.99
C PRO A 528 -6.78 -41.06 -12.59
N LYS A 529 -6.46 -42.35 -12.46
CA LYS A 529 -6.08 -43.00 -11.19
C LYS A 529 -4.56 -43.01 -11.05
N GLU A 530 -4.03 -42.37 -10.01
CA GLU A 530 -2.63 -42.53 -9.61
C GLU A 530 -2.45 -43.96 -9.09
N LYS A 531 -1.69 -44.78 -9.82
CA LYS A 531 -1.53 -46.21 -9.49
C LYS A 531 -0.43 -46.38 -8.45
N LEU A 532 -0.82 -46.71 -7.22
CA LEU A 532 0.07 -47.13 -6.16
C LEU A 532 0.51 -48.59 -6.38
N PRO A 533 1.82 -48.89 -6.35
CA PRO A 533 2.30 -50.26 -6.42
C PRO A 533 1.89 -51.05 -5.17
N VAL A 534 1.39 -52.27 -5.39
CA VAL A 534 1.01 -53.22 -4.32
C VAL A 534 1.87 -54.46 -4.44
N GLU A 535 2.68 -54.74 -3.41
CA GLU A 535 3.37 -56.03 -3.30
C GLU A 535 2.39 -57.10 -2.81
N VAL A 536 2.32 -58.23 -3.51
CA VAL A 536 1.42 -59.33 -3.18
C VAL A 536 2.21 -60.54 -2.71
N GLU A 537 1.93 -61.01 -1.49
CA GLU A 537 2.51 -62.22 -0.92
C GLU A 537 1.41 -63.26 -0.69
N GLU A 538 1.46 -64.37 -1.42
CA GLU A 538 0.49 -65.46 -1.29
C GLU A 538 0.92 -66.46 -0.20
N LYS A 539 0.10 -66.62 0.86
CA LYS A 539 0.29 -67.62 1.92
C LYS A 539 -0.72 -68.75 1.80
N LYS A 540 -0.50 -69.86 2.52
CA LYS A 540 -1.37 -71.06 2.47
C LYS A 540 -2.88 -70.76 2.58
N LYS A 541 -3.29 -69.82 3.45
CA LYS A 541 -4.71 -69.48 3.71
C LYS A 541 -5.10 -68.03 3.37
N THR A 542 -4.14 -67.14 3.14
CA THR A 542 -4.37 -65.70 3.01
C THR A 542 -3.51 -65.09 1.90
N ILE A 543 -4.01 -64.04 1.26
CA ILE A 543 -3.25 -63.17 0.36
C ILE A 543 -2.93 -61.90 1.14
N VAL A 544 -1.66 -61.52 1.20
CA VAL A 544 -1.21 -60.31 1.89
C VAL A 544 -0.84 -59.27 0.86
N LEU A 545 -1.51 -58.11 0.90
CA LEU A 545 -1.22 -56.95 0.06
C LEU A 545 -0.43 -55.94 0.91
N ARG A 546 0.71 -55.49 0.41
CA ARG A 546 1.57 -54.50 1.07
C ARG A 546 1.64 -53.24 0.21
N VAL A 547 1.37 -52.11 0.85
CA VAL A 547 1.50 -50.74 0.30
C VAL A 547 2.49 -49.94 1.15
N SER A 548 2.98 -48.80 0.64
CA SER A 548 3.87 -47.94 1.43
C SER A 548 3.24 -47.58 2.79
N PRO A 549 4.01 -47.58 3.90
CA PRO A 549 3.54 -47.11 5.20
C PRO A 549 2.92 -45.70 5.19
N ASP A 550 3.26 -44.86 4.22
CA ASP A 550 2.70 -43.49 4.06
C ASP A 550 1.19 -43.49 3.78
N TYR A 551 0.66 -44.62 3.32
CA TYR A 551 -0.78 -44.84 3.08
C TYR A 551 -1.44 -45.67 4.20
N ALA A 552 -0.75 -45.91 5.31
CA ALA A 552 -1.32 -46.58 6.47
C ALA A 552 -2.52 -45.80 7.03
N LYS A 553 -3.56 -46.52 7.47
CA LYS A 553 -4.80 -45.95 8.00
C LYS A 553 -5.61 -45.07 7.04
N LYS A 554 -5.24 -44.98 5.76
CA LYS A 554 -6.07 -44.36 4.71
C LYS A 554 -6.84 -45.47 3.97
N PRO A 555 -8.13 -45.29 3.65
CA PRO A 555 -8.83 -46.25 2.81
C PRO A 555 -8.18 -46.27 1.42
N LEU A 556 -7.83 -47.46 0.94
CA LEU A 556 -7.28 -47.66 -0.40
C LEU A 556 -8.20 -48.58 -1.19
N LYS A 557 -8.41 -48.23 -2.47
CA LYS A 557 -9.14 -49.05 -3.44
C LYS A 557 -8.15 -49.94 -4.17
N PHE A 558 -8.35 -51.25 -4.15
CA PHE A 558 -7.49 -52.23 -4.81
C PHE A 558 -8.11 -52.68 -6.14
N TYR A 559 -7.28 -52.71 -7.19
CA TYR A 559 -7.64 -53.08 -8.56
C TYR A 559 -6.77 -54.23 -9.05
N GLY A 560 -7.33 -55.08 -9.90
CA GLY A 560 -6.60 -56.04 -10.72
C GLY A 560 -6.76 -55.66 -12.19
N GLY A 561 -5.69 -55.18 -12.82
CA GLY A 561 -5.80 -54.63 -14.18
C GLY A 561 -6.68 -53.37 -14.17
N GLU A 562 -7.78 -53.37 -14.90
CA GLU A 562 -8.76 -52.26 -14.89
C GLU A 562 -9.94 -52.51 -13.94
N GLN A 563 -10.06 -53.72 -13.41
CA GLN A 563 -11.20 -54.14 -12.59
C GLN A 563 -10.99 -53.75 -11.12
N TYR A 564 -11.97 -53.05 -10.54
CA TYR A 564 -12.04 -52.84 -9.10
C TYR A 564 -12.28 -54.17 -8.38
N VAL A 565 -11.52 -54.43 -7.31
CA VAL A 565 -11.63 -55.66 -6.52
C VAL A 565 -12.31 -55.38 -5.19
N PHE A 566 -11.78 -54.45 -4.39
CA PHE A 566 -12.31 -54.09 -3.07
C PHE A 566 -11.61 -52.85 -2.48
N THR A 567 -12.22 -52.25 -1.46
CA THR A 567 -11.61 -51.18 -0.66
C THR A 567 -11.20 -51.72 0.71
N ALA A 568 -9.99 -51.38 1.16
CA ALA A 568 -9.53 -51.72 2.50
C ALA A 568 -8.59 -50.67 3.06
N THR A 569 -8.62 -50.53 4.39
CA THR A 569 -7.68 -49.65 5.11
C THR A 569 -6.45 -50.45 5.53
N PRO A 570 -5.24 -50.13 5.04
CA PRO A 570 -4.03 -50.81 5.46
C PRO A 570 -3.73 -50.58 6.95
N SER A 571 -3.20 -51.61 7.61
CA SER A 571 -2.72 -51.53 8.98
C SER A 571 -1.58 -50.49 9.15
N LYS A 572 -1.15 -50.22 10.40
CA LYS A 572 -0.01 -49.31 10.69
C LYS A 572 1.29 -49.64 9.92
N LYS A 573 1.44 -50.88 9.43
CA LYS A 573 2.59 -51.34 8.64
C LYS A 573 2.31 -51.40 7.13
N GLY A 574 1.22 -50.79 6.64
CA GLY A 574 0.83 -50.83 5.24
C GLY A 574 0.31 -52.19 4.75
N LEU A 575 -0.16 -53.07 5.65
CA LEU A 575 -0.60 -54.43 5.30
C LEU A 575 -2.12 -54.57 5.28
N VAL A 576 -2.64 -55.20 4.23
CA VAL A 576 -4.02 -55.70 4.11
C VAL A 576 -3.97 -57.22 3.96
N LYS A 577 -4.73 -57.96 4.76
CA LYS A 577 -4.79 -59.43 4.72
C LYS A 577 -6.17 -59.88 4.27
N VAL A 578 -6.23 -60.64 3.19
CA VAL A 578 -7.48 -61.19 2.64
C VAL A 578 -7.44 -62.72 2.76
N SER A 579 -8.47 -63.33 3.35
CA SER A 579 -8.58 -64.79 3.41
C SER A 579 -8.97 -65.36 2.05
N LYS A 580 -8.31 -66.44 1.59
CA LYS A 580 -8.65 -67.09 0.31
C LYS A 580 -10.05 -67.69 0.27
N SER A 581 -10.68 -67.89 1.44
CA SER A 581 -12.05 -68.42 1.53
C SER A 581 -13.12 -67.37 1.23
N THR A 582 -12.81 -66.07 1.33
CA THR A 582 -13.80 -65.00 1.08
C THR A 582 -13.99 -64.78 -0.43
N PRO A 583 -15.13 -64.20 -0.86
CA PRO A 583 -15.34 -63.85 -2.27
C PRO A 583 -14.20 -63.00 -2.85
N ILE A 584 -13.74 -61.99 -2.09
CA ILE A 584 -12.59 -61.13 -2.45
C ILE A 584 -11.30 -61.95 -2.58
N GLY A 585 -11.05 -62.90 -1.67
CA GLY A 585 -9.86 -63.74 -1.73
C GLY A 585 -9.86 -64.72 -2.90
N LYS A 586 -11.03 -65.23 -3.30
CA LYS A 586 -11.18 -66.04 -4.51
C LYS A 586 -10.93 -65.21 -5.77
N GLU A 587 -11.42 -63.99 -5.81
CA GLU A 587 -11.21 -63.07 -6.92
C GLU A 587 -9.75 -62.65 -7.06
N LEU A 588 -9.09 -62.27 -5.96
CA LEU A 588 -7.64 -62.00 -5.96
C LEU A 588 -6.83 -63.21 -6.43
N LYS A 589 -7.20 -64.43 -6.02
CA LYS A 589 -6.52 -65.66 -6.48
C LYS A 589 -6.67 -65.84 -8.00
N ARG A 590 -7.87 -65.62 -8.54
CA ARG A 590 -8.15 -65.68 -9.99
C ARG A 590 -7.30 -64.69 -10.78
N LEU A 591 -7.19 -63.44 -10.28
CA LEU A 591 -6.40 -62.38 -10.91
C LEU A 591 -4.90 -62.68 -10.88
N LEU A 592 -4.39 -63.21 -9.75
CA LEU A 592 -2.98 -63.61 -9.62
C LEU A 592 -2.62 -64.81 -10.50
N GLU A 593 -3.50 -65.82 -10.59
CA GLU A 593 -3.34 -66.97 -11.50
C GLU A 593 -3.35 -66.55 -12.97
N ALA A 594 -4.11 -65.50 -13.31
CA ALA A 594 -4.15 -64.90 -14.65
C ALA A 594 -2.98 -63.94 -14.94
N GLY A 595 -2.05 -63.76 -13.99
CA GLY A 595 -0.90 -62.85 -14.16
C GLY A 595 -1.26 -61.36 -14.17
N ILE A 596 -2.45 -60.99 -13.71
CA ILE A 596 -2.93 -59.61 -13.71
C ILE A 596 -2.34 -58.86 -12.50
N PRO A 597 -1.64 -57.73 -12.69
CA PRO A 597 -1.03 -57.00 -11.59
C PRO A 597 -2.09 -56.33 -10.71
N ILE A 598 -1.87 -56.41 -9.39
CA ILE A 598 -2.67 -55.71 -8.40
C ILE A 598 -2.04 -54.36 -8.12
N TRP A 599 -2.85 -53.31 -8.09
CA TRP A 599 -2.43 -51.96 -7.72
C TRP A 599 -3.52 -51.29 -6.89
N ALA A 600 -3.19 -50.18 -6.23
CA ALA A 600 -4.12 -49.45 -5.38
C ALA A 600 -4.21 -47.96 -5.76
N THR A 601 -5.27 -47.29 -5.36
CA THR A 601 -5.36 -45.82 -5.39
C THR A 601 -6.07 -45.35 -4.13
N LEU A 602 -5.86 -44.08 -3.78
CA LEU A 602 -6.62 -43.39 -2.74
C LEU A 602 -8.11 -43.31 -3.09
#